data_AF-A0A9X1UHV0-F1
#
_entry.id   AF-A0A9X1UHV0-F1
#
_cell.length_a   1.000
_cell.length_b   1.000
_cell.length_c   1.000
_cell.angle_alpha   90.00
_cell.angle_beta   90.00
_cell.angle_gamma   90.00
#
_symmetry.space_group_name_H-M   'P 1'
#
loop_
_entity.id
_entity.type
_entity.pdbx_description
1 polymer ?
#
loop_
_entity_poly.entity_id
_entity_poly.type
_entity_poly.pdbx_seq_one_letter_code
_entity_poly.pdbx_strand_id
1 'polypeptide(L)'
;MHELKKRPCAYSFVAAGSLAMSPRTTVLAVGAAFALSACGHALPDDPFVSEGQAMAMVPINHTDRYAVNIFVDKYWAGDVTHQAGGGAAACCYPGLKDWRQPVTIRWTWGWEEDPKTNAVTMPDEQHTVVAHFPSGGPHSDPDPMKDDAYVCVILRDLNTAELAFSPNRSGCADR
;
A
#
# COMPACT_ATOMS: atom_id res chain seq x y z
N MET A 1 27.38 25.19 9.55
CA MET A 1 26.83 25.15 8.18
C MET A 1 27.10 23.77 7.61
N HIS A 2 26.13 22.86 7.70
CA HIS A 2 26.21 21.55 7.06
C HIS A 2 25.35 21.58 5.81
N GLU A 3 26.03 21.53 4.66
CA GLU A 3 25.47 21.36 3.33
C GLU A 3 24.65 20.07 3.25
N LEU A 4 23.33 20.19 3.06
CA LEU A 4 22.46 19.09 2.67
C LEU A 4 22.78 18.72 1.22
N LYS A 5 23.61 17.70 1.03
CA LYS A 5 23.84 17.08 -0.27
C LYS A 5 22.57 16.38 -0.73
N LYS A 6 21.70 17.11 -1.43
CA LYS A 6 20.56 16.58 -2.19
C LYS A 6 21.09 15.51 -3.16
N ARG A 7 20.82 14.24 -2.86
CA ARG A 7 20.99 13.15 -3.84
C ARG A 7 19.69 13.04 -4.64
N PRO A 8 19.74 13.16 -5.98
CA PRO A 8 18.54 13.01 -6.80
C PRO A 8 18.13 11.53 -6.78
N CYS A 9 16.91 11.25 -6.31
CA CYS A 9 16.24 9.99 -6.64
C CYS A 9 15.99 10.00 -8.14
N ALA A 10 16.69 9.10 -8.84
CA ALA A 10 16.52 8.89 -10.27
C ALA A 10 15.08 8.43 -10.54
N TYR A 11 14.29 9.31 -11.15
CA TYR A 11 13.05 8.95 -11.81
C TYR A 11 13.41 8.28 -13.14
N SER A 12 13.27 6.97 -13.23
CA SER A 12 13.26 6.29 -14.52
C SER A 12 11.88 6.43 -15.15
N PHE A 13 11.68 7.51 -15.90
CA PHE A 13 10.66 7.54 -16.94
C PHE A 13 11.17 6.70 -18.11
N VAL A 14 10.52 5.56 -18.39
CA VAL A 14 10.72 4.88 -19.67
C VAL A 14 9.66 5.38 -20.64
N ALA A 15 10.08 6.25 -21.55
CA ALA A 15 9.29 6.66 -22.71
C ALA A 15 9.11 5.45 -23.65
N ALA A 16 7.86 5.10 -23.93
CA ALA A 16 7.53 4.12 -24.96
C ALA A 16 7.79 4.73 -26.34
N GLY A 17 8.90 4.35 -26.97
CA GLY A 17 9.18 4.68 -28.36
C GLY A 17 8.30 3.83 -29.30
N SER A 18 7.44 4.47 -30.07
CA SER A 18 6.66 3.87 -31.15
C SER A 18 7.59 3.32 -32.25
N LEU A 19 7.46 2.04 -32.58
CA LEU A 19 8.02 1.47 -33.82
C LEU A 19 6.90 0.97 -34.73
N ALA A 20 7.09 1.29 -36.00
CA ALA A 20 6.12 1.18 -37.08
C ALA A 20 5.65 -0.25 -37.35
N MET A 21 4.39 -0.33 -37.74
CA MET A 21 3.60 -1.53 -37.99
C MET A 21 3.92 -2.14 -39.36
N SER A 22 4.19 -3.44 -39.43
CA SER A 22 4.09 -4.23 -40.66
C SER A 22 3.49 -5.61 -40.35
N PRO A 23 2.62 -6.19 -41.21
CA PRO A 23 1.69 -7.22 -40.79
C PRO A 23 2.19 -8.61 -41.20
N ARG A 24 2.16 -9.57 -40.25
CA ARG A 24 1.73 -10.97 -40.46
C ARG A 24 1.96 -11.85 -39.23
N THR A 25 0.84 -12.32 -38.70
CA THR A 25 0.61 -13.68 -38.16
C THR A 25 1.07 -14.00 -36.73
N THR A 26 0.11 -14.55 -35.99
CA THR A 26 0.16 -15.31 -34.72
C THR A 26 0.11 -14.49 -33.44
N VAL A 27 -1.12 -14.29 -32.93
CA VAL A 27 -1.39 -13.86 -31.56
C VAL A 27 -1.01 -15.00 -30.62
N LEU A 28 0.18 -14.92 -30.03
CA LEU A 28 0.50 -15.58 -28.76
C LEU A 28 0.34 -14.51 -27.69
N ALA A 29 -0.80 -14.54 -27.00
CA ALA A 29 -1.03 -13.73 -25.81
C ALA A 29 -0.12 -14.24 -24.69
N VAL A 30 1.12 -13.73 -24.65
CA VAL A 30 1.99 -13.87 -23.49
C VAL A 30 1.47 -12.87 -22.47
N GLY A 31 0.61 -13.36 -21.57
CA GLY A 31 0.15 -12.60 -20.42
C GLY A 31 1.36 -12.13 -19.62
N ALA A 32 1.48 -10.81 -19.44
CA ALA A 32 2.50 -10.21 -18.62
C ALA A 32 2.21 -10.51 -17.15
N ALA A 33 2.77 -11.63 -16.65
CA ALA A 33 2.94 -11.83 -15.22
C ALA A 33 4.11 -10.93 -14.77
N PHE A 34 3.80 -9.71 -14.34
CA PHE A 34 4.75 -8.94 -13.54
C PHE A 34 4.82 -9.61 -12.16
N ALA A 35 5.74 -10.56 -12.02
CA ALA A 35 6.09 -11.14 -10.75
C ALA A 35 6.65 -10.04 -9.83
N LEU A 36 6.07 -9.92 -8.63
CA LEU A 36 6.54 -9.08 -7.53
C LEU A 36 7.92 -9.56 -7.03
N SER A 37 8.99 -9.34 -7.79
CA SER A 37 10.37 -9.56 -7.33
C SER A 37 10.94 -8.29 -6.71
N ALA A 38 10.41 -7.91 -5.54
CA ALA A 38 11.06 -6.93 -4.66
C ALA A 38 11.10 -7.38 -3.19
N CYS A 39 10.36 -8.43 -2.83
CA CYS A 39 10.45 -9.06 -1.52
C CYS A 39 11.38 -10.26 -1.61
N GLY A 40 12.68 -10.06 -1.39
CA GLY A 40 13.57 -11.19 -1.17
C GLY A 40 14.99 -10.99 -1.63
N HIS A 41 15.72 -10.03 -1.07
CA HIS A 41 17.19 -10.14 -0.88
C HIS A 41 17.56 -9.30 0.35
N ALA A 42 17.72 -9.95 1.50
CA ALA A 42 18.10 -9.30 2.75
C ALA A 42 19.52 -8.74 2.64
N LEU A 43 19.66 -7.42 2.79
CA LEU A 43 20.94 -6.76 3.07
C LEU A 43 21.22 -6.84 4.58
N PRO A 44 22.49 -6.76 5.03
CA PRO A 44 22.86 -6.92 6.44
C PRO A 44 22.21 -5.91 7.41
N ASP A 45 21.63 -4.81 6.90
CA ASP A 45 20.90 -3.78 7.65
C ASP A 45 19.41 -3.69 7.20
N ASP A 46 18.87 -4.75 6.62
CA ASP A 46 17.51 -4.74 6.08
C ASP A 46 16.47 -4.70 7.24
N PRO A 47 15.62 -3.66 7.33
CA PRO A 47 14.55 -3.60 8.34
C PRO A 47 13.49 -4.70 8.18
N PHE A 48 13.59 -5.50 7.11
CA PHE A 48 12.82 -6.71 6.85
C PHE A 48 13.57 -8.01 7.19
N VAL A 49 14.76 -7.94 7.85
CA VAL A 49 15.32 -9.08 8.61
C VAL A 49 14.47 -9.30 9.86
N SER A 50 13.25 -9.76 9.63
CA SER A 50 12.37 -10.26 10.67
C SER A 50 12.08 -11.73 10.40
N GLU A 51 11.78 -12.50 11.44
CA GLU A 51 11.60 -13.95 11.33
C GLU A 51 10.38 -14.36 10.46
N GLY A 52 9.49 -13.42 10.11
CA GLY A 52 8.32 -13.65 9.26
C GLY A 52 8.42 -13.03 7.87
N GLN A 53 7.60 -13.52 6.93
CA GLN A 53 7.48 -12.96 5.59
C GLN A 53 6.96 -11.51 5.63
N ALA A 54 7.70 -10.59 5.01
CA ALA A 54 7.22 -9.22 4.81
C ALA A 54 6.00 -9.21 3.87
N MET A 55 5.02 -8.37 4.19
CA MET A 55 3.76 -8.27 3.44
C MET A 55 3.61 -6.90 2.82
N ALA A 56 3.02 -6.88 1.62
CA ALA A 56 2.64 -5.63 0.99
C ALA A 56 1.42 -5.05 1.71
N MET A 57 1.42 -3.74 1.94
CA MET A 57 0.28 -3.03 2.52
C MET A 57 -0.63 -2.50 1.41
N VAL A 58 -1.94 -2.58 1.62
CA VAL A 58 -2.95 -2.10 0.69
C VAL A 58 -3.90 -1.20 1.47
N PRO A 59 -3.83 0.13 1.30
CA PRO A 59 -4.76 1.01 1.95
C PRO A 59 -6.09 0.97 1.19
N ILE A 60 -7.17 0.87 1.94
CA ILE A 60 -8.56 0.82 1.46
C ILE A 60 -9.32 1.91 2.19
N ASN A 61 -10.14 2.63 1.45
CA ASN A 61 -10.89 3.78 1.95
C ASN A 61 -12.35 3.63 1.57
N HIS A 62 -13.18 3.49 2.60
CA HIS A 62 -14.64 3.40 2.47
C HIS A 62 -15.33 4.75 2.73
N THR A 63 -14.57 5.84 2.78
CA THR A 63 -15.08 7.21 2.92
C THR A 63 -15.08 7.96 1.59
N ASP A 64 -15.72 9.13 1.58
CA ASP A 64 -15.69 10.08 0.47
C ASP A 64 -14.50 11.04 0.51
N ARG A 65 -13.60 10.97 1.50
CA ARG A 65 -12.42 11.84 1.56
C ARG A 65 -11.20 11.12 1.02
N TYR A 66 -10.29 11.82 0.33
CA TYR A 66 -8.97 11.24 0.08
C TYR A 66 -8.13 11.26 1.36
N ALA A 67 -7.30 10.23 1.55
CA ALA A 67 -6.35 10.14 2.65
C ALA A 67 -4.94 9.99 2.12
N VAL A 68 -4.01 10.70 2.76
CA VAL A 68 -2.59 10.67 2.44
C VAL A 68 -1.79 10.34 3.69
N ASN A 69 -0.51 10.00 3.50
CA ASN A 69 0.41 9.71 4.59
C ASN A 69 -0.14 8.60 5.50
N ILE A 70 -0.64 7.51 4.91
CA ILE A 70 -1.13 6.38 5.69
C ILE A 70 0.08 5.56 6.16
N PHE A 71 0.21 5.38 7.46
CA PHE A 71 1.27 4.61 8.10
C PHE A 71 0.70 3.56 9.04
N VAL A 72 1.32 2.38 9.04
CA VAL A 72 1.22 1.41 10.12
C VAL A 72 2.55 1.44 10.87
N ASP A 73 2.52 1.89 12.11
CA ASP A 73 3.67 2.33 12.90
C ASP A 73 4.53 3.35 12.12
N LYS A 74 5.73 2.93 11.72
CA LYS A 74 6.67 3.73 10.92
C LYS A 74 6.66 3.37 9.44
N TYR A 75 5.88 2.37 9.03
CA TYR A 75 5.87 1.83 7.67
C TYR A 75 4.77 2.49 6.85
N TRP A 76 5.14 3.08 5.72
CA TRP A 76 4.20 3.78 4.84
C TRP A 76 3.37 2.77 4.05
N ALA A 77 2.05 2.87 4.18
CA ALA A 77 1.08 1.98 3.53
C ALA A 77 0.60 2.52 2.18
N GLY A 78 0.80 3.80 1.88
CA GLY A 78 0.34 4.43 0.65
C GLY A 78 -0.58 5.62 0.90
N ASP A 79 -1.22 6.06 -0.19
CA ASP A 79 -2.25 7.08 -0.21
C ASP A 79 -3.48 6.54 -0.95
N VAL A 80 -4.66 7.10 -0.68
CA VAL A 80 -5.93 6.69 -1.27
C VAL A 80 -6.70 7.91 -1.78
N THR A 81 -7.11 7.88 -3.04
CA THR A 81 -7.89 8.96 -3.65
C THR A 81 -9.39 8.79 -3.37
N HIS A 82 -10.15 9.87 -3.54
CA HIS A 82 -11.61 9.91 -3.36
C HIS A 82 -12.35 8.90 -4.25
N GLN A 83 -11.82 8.55 -5.43
CA GLN A 83 -12.54 7.75 -6.44
C GLN A 83 -12.06 6.30 -6.57
N ALA A 84 -10.85 5.98 -6.10
CA ALA A 84 -10.30 4.63 -6.25
C ALA A 84 -10.63 3.71 -5.08
N GLY A 85 -11.10 4.24 -3.95
CA GLY A 85 -11.25 3.47 -2.70
C GLY A 85 -9.94 2.85 -2.20
N GLY A 86 -8.80 3.24 -2.78
CA GLY A 86 -7.49 2.62 -2.54
C GLY A 86 -7.19 1.42 -3.43
N GLY A 87 -6.40 0.47 -2.93
CA GLY A 87 -6.14 -0.80 -3.63
C GLY A 87 -4.81 -0.91 -4.39
N ALA A 88 -3.98 0.13 -4.42
CA ALA A 88 -2.57 -0.01 -4.81
C ALA A 88 -1.78 -0.62 -3.64
N ALA A 89 -0.83 -1.50 -3.94
CA ALA A 89 0.00 -2.12 -2.91
C ALA A 89 1.31 -1.33 -2.76
N ALA A 90 1.64 -0.94 -1.53
CA ALA A 90 2.94 -0.39 -1.15
C ALA A 90 3.74 -1.44 -0.38
N CYS A 91 5.06 -1.47 -0.55
CA CYS A 91 5.94 -2.37 0.19
C CYS A 91 6.71 -1.59 1.27
N CYS A 92 6.81 -2.06 2.50
CA CYS A 92 6.18 -3.26 3.09
C CYS A 92 6.00 -3.10 4.60
N TYR A 93 5.11 -3.89 5.19
CA TYR A 93 5.10 -4.14 6.64
C TYR A 93 6.02 -5.35 6.93
N PRO A 94 6.92 -5.28 7.93
CA PRO A 94 7.80 -6.39 8.26
C PRO A 94 6.97 -7.58 8.73
N GLY A 95 7.38 -8.79 8.35
CA GLY A 95 6.73 -9.99 8.88
C GLY A 95 7.02 -10.10 10.37
N LEU A 96 6.01 -10.34 11.20
CA LEU A 96 6.19 -10.42 12.65
C LEU A 96 6.23 -11.87 13.11
N LYS A 97 7.01 -12.15 14.16
CA LYS A 97 6.93 -13.42 14.89
C LYS A 97 5.61 -13.57 15.66
N ASP A 98 5.11 -12.45 16.18
CA ASP A 98 3.87 -12.36 16.93
C ASP A 98 3.00 -11.21 16.39
N TRP A 99 1.94 -11.56 15.68
CA TRP A 99 0.97 -10.61 15.12
C TRP A 99 0.00 -10.05 16.16
N ARG A 100 0.05 -10.50 17.42
CA ARG A 100 -0.92 -10.07 18.45
C ARG A 100 -0.66 -8.66 18.98
N GLN A 101 0.54 -8.14 18.77
CA GLN A 101 0.91 -6.83 19.27
C GLN A 101 0.08 -5.76 18.56
N PRO A 102 -0.51 -4.80 19.30
CA PRO A 102 -1.16 -3.66 18.69
C PRO A 102 -0.17 -2.80 17.92
N VAL A 103 -0.67 -2.12 16.90
CA VAL A 103 0.07 -1.17 16.08
C VAL A 103 -0.64 0.17 16.06
N THR A 104 0.11 1.22 15.72
CA THR A 104 -0.44 2.56 15.57
C THR A 104 -0.70 2.82 14.09
N ILE A 105 -1.95 3.09 13.71
CA ILE A 105 -2.29 3.54 12.35
C ILE A 105 -2.42 5.05 12.35
N ARG A 106 -1.78 5.72 11.39
CA ARG A 106 -1.80 7.18 11.24
C ARG A 106 -2.14 7.54 9.81
N TRP A 107 -2.96 8.58 9.61
CA TRP A 107 -3.27 9.12 8.30
C TRP A 107 -3.65 10.60 8.39
N THR A 108 -3.69 11.27 7.25
CA THR A 108 -4.20 12.63 7.11
C THR A 108 -5.34 12.62 6.11
N TRP A 109 -6.53 13.05 6.52
CA TRP A 109 -7.59 13.39 5.57
C TRP A 109 -7.22 14.66 4.84
N GLY A 110 -7.51 14.67 3.54
CA GLY A 110 -7.07 15.73 2.65
C GLY A 110 -7.90 17.00 2.67
N TRP A 111 -7.23 18.10 2.34
CA TRP A 111 -7.79 19.42 2.08
C TRP A 111 -8.69 19.46 0.84
N GLU A 112 -9.89 20.01 1.00
CA GLU A 112 -10.86 20.30 -0.07
C GLU A 112 -11.37 21.72 0.00
N GLU A 113 -11.52 22.34 -1.18
CA GLU A 113 -12.08 23.67 -1.37
C GLU A 113 -13.27 23.60 -2.31
N ASP A 114 -14.26 24.46 -2.07
CA ASP A 114 -15.32 24.71 -3.04
C ASP A 114 -14.70 25.36 -4.29
N PRO A 115 -14.84 24.75 -5.48
CA PRO A 115 -14.12 25.19 -6.68
C PRO A 115 -14.60 26.55 -7.23
N LYS A 116 -15.71 27.10 -6.71
CA LYS A 116 -16.25 28.40 -7.14
C LYS A 116 -15.83 29.54 -6.23
N THR A 117 -15.73 29.27 -4.93
CA THR A 117 -15.49 30.27 -3.90
C THR A 117 -14.09 30.19 -3.29
N ASN A 118 -13.37 29.08 -3.54
CA ASN A 118 -12.13 28.71 -2.85
C ASN A 118 -12.28 28.67 -1.32
N ALA A 119 -13.51 28.57 -0.83
CA ALA A 119 -13.76 28.38 0.58
C ALA A 119 -13.39 26.95 0.96
N VAL A 120 -12.62 26.80 2.03
CA VAL A 120 -12.23 25.49 2.57
C VAL A 120 -13.48 24.79 3.07
N THR A 121 -13.82 23.66 2.44
CA THR A 121 -14.96 22.83 2.83
C THR A 121 -14.53 21.72 3.77
N MET A 122 -13.31 21.21 3.60
CA MET A 122 -12.73 20.18 4.47
C MET A 122 -11.24 20.44 4.66
N PRO A 123 -10.77 20.87 5.83
CA PRO A 123 -9.35 21.08 6.06
C PRO A 123 -8.59 19.75 6.24
N ASP A 124 -7.26 19.82 6.15
CA ASP A 124 -6.39 18.69 6.51
C ASP A 124 -6.61 18.29 7.96
N GLU A 125 -6.79 17.00 8.21
CA GLU A 125 -7.06 16.46 9.54
C GLU A 125 -6.20 15.23 9.80
N GLN A 126 -5.36 15.28 10.84
CA GLN A 126 -4.52 14.15 11.22
C GLN A 126 -5.26 13.22 12.18
N HIS A 127 -5.20 11.93 11.91
CA HIS A 127 -5.76 10.89 12.75
C HIS A 127 -4.69 9.90 13.17
N THR A 128 -4.91 9.33 14.34
CA THR A 128 -4.08 8.28 14.90
C THR A 128 -4.95 7.36 15.75
N VAL A 129 -4.88 6.06 15.48
CA VAL A 129 -5.60 5.04 16.24
C VAL A 129 -4.67 3.88 16.58
N VAL A 130 -4.99 3.18 17.65
CA VAL A 130 -4.40 1.87 17.93
C VAL A 130 -5.30 0.82 17.31
N ALA A 131 -4.71 -0.05 16.50
CA ALA A 131 -5.39 -1.17 15.86
C ALA A 131 -4.69 -2.49 16.19
N HIS A 132 -5.41 -3.59 16.05
CA HIS A 132 -4.87 -4.92 16.21
C HIS A 132 -4.96 -5.66 14.88
N PHE A 133 -3.93 -6.46 14.58
CA PHE A 133 -4.06 -7.45 13.52
C PHE A 133 -5.10 -8.51 13.91
N PRO A 134 -5.69 -9.21 12.92
CA PRO A 134 -6.50 -10.39 13.18
C PRO A 134 -5.78 -11.39 14.09
N SER A 135 -6.44 -11.88 15.14
CA SER A 135 -5.82 -12.69 16.20
C SER A 135 -5.23 -14.02 15.73
N GLY A 136 -5.68 -14.51 14.56
CA GLY A 136 -5.15 -15.72 13.92
C GLY A 136 -3.81 -15.53 13.21
N GLY A 137 -3.36 -14.28 13.02
CA GLY A 137 -2.24 -13.98 12.12
C GLY A 137 -2.63 -14.16 10.65
N PRO A 138 -1.65 -14.04 9.73
CA PRO A 138 -1.87 -14.34 8.32
C PRO A 138 -2.20 -15.84 8.14
N HIS A 139 -3.18 -16.13 7.29
CA HIS A 139 -3.54 -17.48 6.90
C HIS A 139 -2.38 -18.16 6.16
N SER A 140 -2.20 -19.45 6.42
CA SER A 140 -1.29 -20.33 5.68
C SER A 140 -2.07 -21.54 5.17
N ASP A 141 -1.90 -21.86 3.89
CA ASP A 141 -2.60 -22.91 3.17
C ASP A 141 -1.62 -23.96 2.62
N PRO A 142 -2.01 -25.22 2.42
CA PRO A 142 -1.19 -26.19 1.69
C PRO A 142 -0.85 -25.75 0.26
N ASP A 143 -1.68 -24.91 -0.37
CA ASP A 143 -1.39 -24.23 -1.63
C ASP A 143 -0.84 -22.82 -1.34
N PRO A 144 0.49 -22.58 -1.51
CA PRO A 144 1.11 -21.30 -1.15
C PRO A 144 0.54 -20.09 -1.89
N MET A 145 -0.17 -20.28 -3.01
CA MET A 145 -0.85 -19.20 -3.73
C MET A 145 -2.07 -18.64 -2.97
N LYS A 146 -2.47 -19.32 -1.90
CA LYS A 146 -3.56 -18.91 -1.00
C LYS A 146 -3.06 -18.43 0.35
N ASP A 147 -1.75 -18.40 0.56
CA ASP A 147 -1.17 -17.77 1.74
C ASP A 147 -1.46 -16.28 1.72
N ASP A 148 -1.74 -15.71 2.89
CA ASP A 148 -1.87 -14.27 3.02
C ASP A 148 -0.52 -13.59 2.73
N ALA A 149 -0.52 -12.65 1.78
CA ALA A 149 0.66 -11.89 1.37
C ALA A 149 0.48 -10.37 1.49
N TYR A 150 -0.71 -9.94 1.91
CA TYR A 150 -1.11 -8.54 1.97
C TYR A 150 -1.70 -8.19 3.34
N VAL A 151 -1.31 -7.02 3.85
CA VAL A 151 -1.96 -6.32 4.97
C VAL A 151 -2.89 -5.27 4.40
N CYS A 152 -4.20 -5.44 4.60
CA CYS A 152 -5.20 -4.44 4.24
C CYS A 152 -5.28 -3.40 5.36
N VAL A 153 -5.06 -2.13 5.05
CA VAL A 153 -5.22 -1.00 5.98
C VAL A 153 -6.52 -0.29 5.64
N ILE A 154 -7.56 -0.50 6.43
CA ILE A 154 -8.94 -0.19 6.04
C ILE A 154 -9.44 1.01 6.83
N LEU A 155 -9.62 2.14 6.17
CA LEU A 155 -10.28 3.33 6.74
C LEU A 155 -11.79 3.15 6.57
N ARG A 156 -12.48 2.80 7.67
CA ARG A 156 -13.91 2.45 7.67
C ARG A 156 -14.81 3.68 7.69
N ASP A 157 -14.44 4.63 8.52
CA ASP A 157 -15.07 5.93 8.66
C ASP A 157 -14.00 6.99 8.93
N LEU A 158 -14.42 8.22 9.21
CA LEU A 158 -13.51 9.35 9.42
C LEU A 158 -12.56 9.16 10.61
N ASN A 159 -12.87 8.29 11.57
CA ASN A 159 -12.15 8.16 12.83
C ASN A 159 -11.63 6.75 13.12
N THR A 160 -12.00 5.74 12.32
CA THR A 160 -11.65 4.34 12.58
C THR A 160 -10.84 3.73 11.45
N ALA A 161 -9.88 2.89 11.84
CA ALA A 161 -9.09 2.08 10.93
C ALA A 161 -8.96 0.65 11.45
N GLU A 162 -8.99 -0.31 10.52
CA GLU A 162 -8.90 -1.74 10.79
C GLU A 162 -7.78 -2.39 9.97
N LEU A 163 -7.35 -3.57 10.41
CA LEU A 163 -6.37 -4.39 9.71
C LEU A 163 -6.97 -5.72 9.34
N ALA A 164 -6.67 -6.17 8.13
CA ALA A 164 -7.02 -7.51 7.66
C ALA A 164 -5.85 -8.11 6.87
N PHE A 165 -5.91 -9.42 6.66
CA PHE A 165 -5.01 -10.13 5.77
C PHE A 165 -5.76 -10.58 4.50
N SER A 166 -5.00 -10.69 3.40
CA SER A 166 -5.53 -11.18 2.14
C SER A 166 -4.44 -11.92 1.35
N PRO A 167 -4.79 -12.99 0.60
CA PRO A 167 -3.86 -13.66 -0.30
C PRO A 167 -3.58 -12.87 -1.58
N ASN A 168 -4.45 -11.92 -1.92
CA ASN A 168 -4.27 -11.06 -3.08
C ASN A 168 -4.74 -9.62 -2.81
N ARG A 169 -4.19 -8.68 -3.58
CA ARG A 169 -4.47 -7.24 -3.46
C ARG A 169 -5.97 -6.90 -3.59
N SER A 170 -6.67 -7.52 -4.54
CA SER A 170 -8.11 -7.29 -4.76
C SER A 170 -8.96 -7.73 -3.57
N GLY A 171 -8.56 -8.78 -2.86
CA GLY A 171 -9.28 -9.26 -1.68
C GLY A 171 -9.29 -8.26 -0.52
N CYS A 172 -8.44 -7.21 -0.54
CA CYS A 172 -8.54 -6.11 0.41
C CYS A 172 -9.72 -5.17 0.12
N ALA A 173 -10.14 -5.02 -1.15
CA ALA A 173 -11.25 -4.14 -1.51
C ALA A 173 -12.60 -4.66 -1.00
N ASP A 174 -12.72 -5.98 -0.85
CA ASP A 174 -13.93 -6.65 -0.32
C ASP A 174 -13.98 -6.66 1.22
N ARG A 175 -12.93 -6.14 1.89
CA ARG A 175 -12.87 -6.13 3.35
C ARG A 175 -13.66 -5.01 3.97
#